data_AF-A0A965ZJJ3-F1
#
_entry.id   AF-A0A965ZJJ3-F1
#
_cell.length_a   1.000
_cell.length_b   1.000
_cell.length_c   1.000
_cell.angle_alpha   90.00
_cell.angle_beta   90.00
_cell.angle_gamma   90.00
#
_symmetry.space_group_name_H-M   'P 1'
#
loop_
_entity.id
_entity.type
_entity.pdbx_description
1 polymer ?
#
loop_
_entity_poly.entity_id
_entity_poly.type
_entity_poly.pdbx_seq_one_letter_code
_entity_poly.pdbx_strand_id
1 'polypeptide(L)'
;MAIAMNKWLAQRKLSVLWFANSGIIILLFVFFTIVNRFGSHNDTAWEWLTANIVPTLTLMIGTFANSDSRTNADVFIEKFYYRLALTVSAFYFLLMYLTILMAPIAFSLINISMVDLLTNSKIYFNVSQGVVTLVLGLFFTKKGTESE
;
A
#
# COMPACT_ATOMS: atom_id res chain seq x y z
N MET A 1 13.31 -5.61 26.00
CA MET A 1 13.97 -4.33 25.66
C MET A 1 13.41 -3.84 24.34
N ALA A 2 12.34 -3.02 24.37
CA ALA A 2 11.73 -2.48 23.16
C ALA A 2 12.68 -1.42 22.59
N ILE A 3 13.43 -1.77 21.56
CA ILE A 3 14.35 -0.81 20.95
C ILE A 3 13.49 0.24 20.24
N ALA A 4 13.52 1.46 20.73
CA ALA A 4 12.84 2.61 20.15
C ALA A 4 13.38 2.91 18.73
N MET A 5 12.52 3.43 17.86
CA MET A 5 12.92 3.95 16.55
C MET A 5 12.31 5.34 16.36
N ASN A 6 13.08 6.26 15.78
CA ASN A 6 12.62 7.59 15.47
C ASN A 6 11.38 7.54 14.56
N LYS A 7 10.30 8.23 14.96
CA LYS A 7 9.00 8.20 14.28
C LYS A 7 9.07 8.77 12.87
N TRP A 8 9.78 9.89 12.67
CA TRP A 8 9.94 10.50 11.35
C TRP A 8 10.64 9.55 10.36
N LEU A 9 11.71 8.88 10.80
CA LEU A 9 12.41 7.88 9.98
C LEU A 9 11.50 6.70 9.63
N ALA A 10 10.67 6.25 10.58
CA ALA A 10 9.70 5.18 10.40
C ALA A 10 8.65 5.54 9.34
N GLN A 11 8.06 6.75 9.47
CA GLN A 11 7.08 7.29 8.53
C GLN A 11 7.68 7.41 7.14
N ARG A 12 8.86 8.03 7.02
CA ARG A 12 9.57 8.18 5.73
C ARG A 12 9.79 6.83 5.04
N LYS A 13 10.26 5.81 5.76
CA LYS A 13 10.46 4.46 5.18
C LYS A 13 9.16 3.85 4.68
N LEU A 14 8.09 3.99 5.44
CA LEU A 14 6.78 3.45 5.09
C LEU A 14 6.18 4.20 3.88
N SER A 15 6.31 5.52 3.85
CA SER A 15 5.89 6.33 2.70
C SER A 15 6.67 5.97 1.45
N VAL A 16 8.00 5.81 1.54
CA VAL A 16 8.82 5.39 0.38
C VAL A 16 8.37 4.02 -0.12
N LEU A 17 8.08 3.06 0.76
CA LEU A 17 7.55 1.76 0.36
C LEU A 17 6.25 1.93 -0.44
N TRP A 18 5.30 2.68 0.09
CA TRP A 18 3.99 2.88 -0.56
C TRP A 18 4.11 3.64 -1.88
N PHE A 19 4.84 4.76 -1.92
CA PHE A 19 5.00 5.54 -3.14
C PHE A 19 5.77 4.79 -4.23
N ALA A 20 6.87 4.12 -3.88
CA ALA A 20 7.66 3.39 -4.86
C ALA A 20 6.86 2.24 -5.49
N ASN A 21 6.21 1.40 -4.67
CA ASN A 21 5.43 0.27 -5.19
C ASN A 21 4.19 0.74 -5.95
N SER A 22 3.48 1.75 -5.45
CA SER A 22 2.35 2.33 -6.16
C SER A 22 2.76 2.94 -7.50
N GLY A 23 3.90 3.63 -7.56
CA GLY A 23 4.45 4.17 -8.79
C GLY A 23 4.74 3.07 -9.82
N ILE A 24 5.37 1.97 -9.39
CA ILE A 24 5.61 0.81 -10.25
C ILE A 24 4.29 0.24 -10.78
N ILE A 25 3.29 0.05 -9.93
CA ILE A 25 1.99 -0.50 -10.34
C ILE A 25 1.25 0.45 -11.29
N ILE A 26 1.26 1.75 -11.03
CA ILE A 26 0.67 2.76 -11.91
C ILE A 26 1.34 2.70 -13.29
N LEU A 27 2.67 2.62 -13.35
CA LEU A 27 3.40 2.50 -14.61
C LEU A 27 3.03 1.20 -15.35
N LEU A 28 2.83 0.09 -14.64
CA LEU A 28 2.32 -1.15 -15.24
C LEU A 28 0.92 -0.98 -15.82
N PHE A 29 0.02 -0.29 -15.11
CA PHE A 29 -1.34 -0.03 -15.60
C PHE A 29 -1.33 0.90 -16.83
N VAL A 30 -0.52 1.96 -16.81
CA VAL A 30 -0.32 2.82 -17.98
C VAL A 30 0.17 2.00 -19.18
N PHE A 31 1.17 1.14 -18.98
CA PHE A 31 1.65 0.24 -20.03
C PHE A 31 0.52 -0.66 -20.57
N PHE A 32 -0.25 -1.30 -19.69
CA PHE A 32 -1.39 -2.16 -20.09
C PHE A 32 -2.52 -1.41 -20.78
N THR A 33 -2.77 -0.15 -20.43
CA THR A 33 -3.70 0.72 -21.16
C THR A 33 -3.19 1.02 -22.57
N ILE A 34 -1.90 1.35 -22.73
CA ILE A 34 -1.28 1.65 -24.04
C ILE A 34 -1.34 0.44 -24.97
N VAL A 35 -1.06 -0.76 -24.46
CA VAL A 35 -1.13 -2.00 -25.25
C VAL A 35 -2.55 -2.61 -25.32
N ASN A 36 -3.58 -1.85 -24.90
CA ASN A 36 -4.99 -2.21 -24.95
C ASN A 36 -5.33 -3.57 -24.27
N ARG A 37 -4.67 -3.89 -23.16
CA ARG A 37 -4.85 -5.18 -22.45
C ARG A 37 -6.16 -5.28 -21.68
N PHE A 38 -6.75 -4.16 -21.28
CA PHE A 38 -8.07 -4.13 -20.62
C PHE A 38 -9.24 -4.03 -21.61
N GLY A 39 -8.96 -3.82 -22.90
CA GLY A 39 -10.00 -3.64 -23.93
C GLY A 39 -10.90 -2.44 -23.64
N SER A 40 -12.21 -2.63 -23.78
CA SER A 40 -13.23 -1.60 -23.50
C SER A 40 -13.44 -1.29 -22.01
N HIS A 41 -12.76 -2.00 -21.10
CA HIS A 41 -12.98 -1.91 -19.65
C HIS A 41 -11.80 -1.26 -18.92
N ASN A 42 -11.13 -0.30 -19.56
CA ASN A 42 -10.06 0.48 -18.94
C ASN A 42 -10.52 1.13 -17.63
N ASP A 43 -11.72 1.72 -17.63
CA ASP A 43 -12.26 2.43 -16.46
C ASP A 43 -12.37 1.50 -15.24
N THR A 44 -12.90 0.29 -15.42
CA THR A 44 -13.02 -0.71 -14.35
C THR A 44 -11.66 -1.14 -13.79
N ALA A 45 -10.63 -1.24 -14.63
CA ALA A 45 -9.28 -1.54 -14.17
C ALA A 45 -8.70 -0.38 -13.34
N TRP A 46 -8.87 0.87 -13.80
CA TRP A 46 -8.41 2.06 -13.09
C TRP A 46 -9.18 2.30 -11.78
N GLU A 47 -10.47 2.03 -11.74
CA GLU A 47 -11.28 2.03 -10.50
C GLU A 47 -10.73 1.02 -9.48
N TRP A 48 -10.39 -0.18 -9.93
CA TRP A 48 -9.77 -1.19 -9.06
C TRP A 48 -8.44 -0.68 -8.49
N LEU A 49 -7.58 -0.12 -9.34
CA LEU A 49 -6.27 0.39 -8.91
C LEU A 49 -6.41 1.52 -7.89
N THR A 50 -7.24 2.49 -8.21
CA THR A 50 -7.41 3.70 -7.40
C THR A 50 -8.04 3.39 -6.05
N ALA A 51 -9.05 2.52 -6.00
CA ALA A 51 -9.66 2.08 -4.74
C ALA A 51 -8.65 1.43 -3.78
N ASN A 52 -7.67 0.70 -4.33
CA ASN A 52 -6.68 -0.04 -3.56
C ASN A 52 -5.50 0.84 -3.07
N ILE A 53 -5.07 1.79 -3.89
CA ILE A 53 -3.83 2.54 -3.63
C ILE A 53 -4.08 3.94 -3.05
N VAL A 54 -5.05 4.67 -3.60
CA VAL A 54 -5.21 6.11 -3.34
C VAL A 54 -5.48 6.41 -1.86
N PRO A 55 -6.36 5.68 -1.14
CA PRO A 55 -6.62 5.97 0.27
C PRO A 55 -5.34 5.97 1.11
N THR A 56 -4.47 4.98 0.90
CA THR A 56 -3.24 4.85 1.68
C THR A 56 -2.17 5.84 1.26
N LEU A 57 -2.05 6.17 -0.03
CA LEU A 57 -1.16 7.26 -0.47
C LEU A 57 -1.57 8.59 0.14
N THR A 58 -2.87 8.90 0.16
CA THR A 58 -3.39 10.11 0.81
C THR A 58 -3.06 10.14 2.30
N LEU A 59 -3.19 9.01 3.01
CA LEU A 59 -2.76 8.90 4.41
C LEU A 59 -1.26 9.18 4.56
N MET A 60 -0.41 8.62 3.70
CA MET A 60 1.04 8.87 3.76
C MET A 60 1.37 10.35 3.55
N ILE A 61 0.72 11.02 2.59
CA ILE A 61 0.87 12.47 2.36
C ILE A 61 0.45 13.26 3.61
N GLY A 62 -0.72 12.94 4.17
CA GLY A 62 -1.25 13.62 5.36
C GLY A 62 -0.32 13.53 6.58
N THR A 63 0.50 12.49 6.66
CA THR A 63 1.45 12.33 7.78
C THR A 63 2.61 13.32 7.71
N PHE A 64 3.01 13.74 6.51
CA PHE A 64 4.05 14.77 6.32
C PHE A 64 3.53 16.18 6.61
N ALA A 65 2.27 16.47 6.30
CA ALA A 65 1.65 17.76 6.61
C ALA A 65 1.58 18.04 8.12
N ASN A 66 1.47 16.99 8.94
CA ASN A 66 1.44 17.08 10.40
C ASN A 66 2.80 16.82 11.08
N SER A 67 3.84 16.49 10.30
CA SER A 67 5.17 16.24 10.85
C SER A 67 6.00 17.52 10.86
N ASP A 68 5.92 18.29 11.94
CA ASP A 68 6.87 19.38 12.14
C ASP A 68 8.26 18.77 12.42
N SER A 69 9.21 19.03 11.52
CA SER A 69 10.52 18.34 11.47
C SER A 69 11.37 18.59 12.73
N ARG A 70 11.12 19.68 13.44
CA ARG A 70 11.82 20.07 14.67
C ARG A 70 11.24 19.42 15.94
N THR A 71 9.95 19.10 15.95
CA THR A 71 9.24 18.57 17.13
C THR A 71 9.15 17.04 17.12
N ASN A 72 9.31 16.40 15.95
CA ASN A 72 9.23 14.94 15.79
C ASN A 72 10.59 14.22 15.83
N ALA A 73 11.71 14.95 15.91
CA ALA A 73 13.04 14.35 16.02
C ALA A 73 13.20 13.53 17.31
N ASP A 74 12.50 13.91 18.37
CA ASP A 74 12.57 13.26 19.69
C ASP A 74 11.39 12.32 19.97
N VAL A 75 10.48 12.15 19.02
CA VAL A 75 9.36 11.20 19.16
C VAL A 75 9.81 9.83 18.68
N PHE A 76 9.86 8.89 19.61
CA PHE A 76 10.13 7.50 19.31
C PHE A 76 8.84 6.70 19.19
N ILE A 77 8.91 5.61 18.44
CA ILE A 77 7.86 4.58 18.38
C ILE A 77 8.50 3.22 18.65
N GLU A 78 7.71 2.32 19.24
CA GLU A 78 8.14 0.94 19.39
C GLU A 78 8.33 0.29 18.01
N LYS A 79 9.48 -0.37 17.83
CA LYS A 79 9.79 -1.10 16.59
C LYS A 79 8.75 -2.15 16.23
N PHE A 80 8.00 -2.68 17.20
CA PHE A 80 6.94 -3.65 16.95
C PHE A 80 5.87 -3.09 16.00
N TYR A 81 5.30 -1.92 16.32
CA TYR A 81 4.25 -1.30 15.51
C TYR A 81 4.75 -0.95 14.10
N TYR A 82 5.98 -0.43 14.00
CA TYR A 82 6.59 -0.19 12.69
C TYR A 82 6.78 -1.48 11.89
N ARG A 83 7.33 -2.54 12.50
CA ARG A 83 7.54 -3.83 11.80
C ARG A 83 6.22 -4.43 11.37
N LEU A 84 5.18 -4.35 12.20
CA LEU A 84 3.85 -4.82 11.85
C LEU A 84 3.30 -4.05 10.64
N ALA A 85 3.36 -2.72 10.67
CA ALA A 85 2.93 -1.87 9.55
C ALA A 85 3.71 -2.15 8.26
N LEU A 86 5.02 -2.31 8.37
CA LEU A 86 5.90 -2.62 7.26
C LEU A 86 5.57 -3.98 6.64
N THR A 87 5.47 -5.03 7.47
CA THR A 87 5.19 -6.40 7.01
C THR A 87 3.81 -6.49 6.35
N VAL A 88 2.77 -5.93 6.97
CA VAL A 88 1.41 -5.96 6.41
C VAL A 88 1.33 -5.16 5.11
N SER A 89 2.01 -4.01 5.02
CA SER A 89 2.09 -3.23 3.78
C SER A 89 2.84 -3.98 2.67
N ALA A 90 3.97 -4.60 3.01
CA ALA A 90 4.76 -5.38 2.04
C ALA A 90 3.97 -6.60 1.55
N PHE A 91 3.26 -7.29 2.43
CA PHE A 91 2.38 -8.41 2.07
C PHE A 91 1.23 -7.95 1.17
N TYR A 92 0.62 -6.79 1.45
CA TYR A 92 -0.42 -6.21 0.60
C TYR A 92 0.09 -5.95 -0.83
N PHE A 93 1.26 -5.33 -0.98
CA PHE A 93 1.86 -5.14 -2.30
C PHE A 93 2.25 -6.45 -2.98
N LEU A 94 2.72 -7.44 -2.23
CA LEU A 94 2.98 -8.77 -2.77
C LEU A 94 1.71 -9.37 -3.38
N LEU A 95 0.57 -9.29 -2.69
CA LEU A 95 -0.73 -9.72 -3.24
C LEU A 95 -1.10 -8.94 -4.52
N MET A 96 -0.89 -7.62 -4.54
CA MET A 96 -1.14 -6.80 -5.73
C MET A 96 -0.28 -7.26 -6.91
N TYR A 97 1.03 -7.42 -6.71
CA TYR A 97 1.92 -7.89 -7.76
C TYR A 97 1.55 -9.28 -8.26
N LEU A 98 1.25 -10.21 -7.34
CA LEU A 98 0.81 -11.55 -7.73
C LEU A 98 -0.46 -11.50 -8.58
N THR A 99 -1.45 -10.69 -8.19
CA THR A 99 -2.71 -10.55 -8.95
C THR A 99 -2.46 -9.99 -10.35
N ILE A 100 -1.67 -8.93 -10.45
CA ILE A 100 -1.39 -8.26 -11.73
C ILE A 100 -0.54 -9.12 -12.65
N LEU A 101 0.51 -9.77 -12.12
CA LEU A 101 1.43 -10.61 -12.89
C LEU A 101 0.81 -11.96 -13.26
N MET A 102 -0.17 -12.45 -12.49
CA MET A 102 -0.97 -13.63 -12.87
C MET A 102 -2.00 -13.33 -13.95
N ALA A 103 -2.39 -12.07 -14.18
CA ALA A 103 -3.44 -11.76 -15.14
C ALA A 103 -3.15 -12.23 -16.59
N PRO A 104 -1.94 -12.02 -17.15
CA PRO A 104 -1.61 -12.55 -18.47
C PRO A 104 -1.60 -14.09 -18.51
N ILE A 105 -1.18 -14.73 -17.42
CA ILE A 105 -1.10 -16.19 -17.30
C ILE A 105 -2.51 -16.79 -17.21
N ALA A 106 -3.39 -16.21 -16.39
CA ALA A 106 -4.77 -16.63 -16.24
C ALA A 106 -5.55 -16.51 -17.56
N PHE A 107 -5.30 -15.43 -18.32
CA PHE A 107 -5.87 -15.29 -19.66
C PHE A 107 -5.40 -16.42 -20.59
N SER A 108 -4.12 -16.76 -20.57
CA SER A 108 -3.57 -17.79 -21.47
C SER A 108 -3.95 -19.22 -21.07
N LEU A 109 -4.09 -19.54 -19.78
CA LEU A 109 -4.29 -20.91 -19.30
C LEU A 109 -5.77 -21.30 -19.17
N ILE A 110 -6.61 -20.36 -18.70
CA ILE A 110 -8.00 -20.63 -18.31
C ILE A 110 -8.99 -19.62 -18.91
N ASN A 111 -8.54 -18.79 -19.86
CA ASN A 111 -9.35 -17.83 -20.62
C ASN A 111 -10.14 -16.83 -19.77
N ILE A 112 -9.61 -16.47 -18.59
CA ILE A 112 -10.16 -15.42 -17.73
C ILE A 112 -9.62 -14.07 -18.18
N SER A 113 -10.50 -13.09 -18.41
CA SER A 113 -10.03 -11.74 -18.78
C SER A 113 -9.28 -11.08 -17.62
N MET A 114 -8.33 -10.22 -17.94
CA MET A 114 -7.56 -9.48 -16.94
C MET A 114 -8.47 -8.69 -16.00
N VAL A 115 -9.55 -8.11 -16.53
CA VAL A 115 -10.51 -7.28 -15.77
C VAL A 115 -11.36 -8.15 -14.84
N ASP A 116 -11.72 -9.37 -15.25
CA ASP A 116 -12.43 -10.31 -14.38
C ASP A 116 -11.55 -10.75 -13.22
N LEU A 117 -10.26 -11.01 -13.47
CA LEU A 117 -9.32 -11.34 -12.40
C LEU A 117 -9.20 -10.20 -11.38
N LEU A 118 -9.06 -8.95 -11.84
CA LEU A 118 -9.06 -7.78 -10.98
C LEU A 118 -10.39 -7.64 -10.23
N THR A 119 -11.53 -7.83 -10.89
CA THR A 119 -12.85 -7.72 -10.25
C THR A 119 -13.05 -8.77 -9.17
N ASN A 120 -12.71 -10.02 -9.44
CA ASN A 120 -12.79 -11.13 -8.48
C ASN A 120 -11.83 -10.95 -7.31
N SER A 121 -10.72 -10.25 -7.52
CA SER A 121 -9.74 -9.98 -6.46
C SER A 121 -10.25 -9.02 -5.38
N LYS A 122 -11.27 -8.21 -5.68
CA LYS A 122 -11.79 -7.17 -4.76
C LYS A 122 -12.10 -7.72 -3.37
N ILE A 123 -12.58 -8.96 -3.24
CA ILE A 123 -12.96 -9.53 -1.95
C ILE A 123 -11.78 -9.62 -0.97
N TYR A 124 -10.65 -10.19 -1.40
CA TYR A 124 -9.49 -10.34 -0.52
C TYR A 124 -8.68 -9.04 -0.41
N PHE A 125 -8.74 -8.17 -1.41
CA PHE A 125 -8.16 -6.83 -1.30
C PHE A 125 -8.89 -5.95 -0.30
N ASN A 126 -10.23 -5.96 -0.28
CA ASN A 126 -11.00 -5.19 0.69
C ASN A 126 -10.69 -5.62 2.13
N VAL A 127 -10.62 -6.94 2.38
CA VAL A 127 -10.24 -7.48 3.69
C VAL A 127 -8.81 -7.06 4.05
N SER A 128 -7.87 -7.23 3.12
CA SER A 128 -6.45 -6.88 3.34
C SER A 128 -6.25 -5.39 3.58
N GLN A 129 -7.00 -4.54 2.87
CA GLN A 129 -6.96 -3.09 3.01
C GLN A 129 -7.52 -2.64 4.37
N GLY A 130 -8.54 -3.34 4.90
CA GLY A 130 -8.99 -3.15 6.27
C GLY A 130 -7.88 -3.42 7.30
N VAL A 131 -7.15 -4.53 7.14
CA VAL A 131 -6.00 -4.88 8.01
C VAL A 131 -4.88 -3.85 7.89
N VAL A 132 -4.50 -3.47 6.67
CA VAL A 132 -3.49 -2.42 6.41
C VAL A 132 -3.91 -1.12 7.09
N THR A 133 -5.15 -0.68 6.90
CA THR A 133 -5.66 0.58 7.44
C THR A 133 -5.63 0.58 8.97
N LEU A 134 -6.07 -0.51 9.59
CA LEU A 134 -6.03 -0.66 11.04
C LEU A 134 -4.59 -0.58 11.58
N VAL A 135 -3.67 -1.33 10.99
CA VAL A 135 -2.29 -1.38 11.44
C VAL A 135 -1.58 -0.04 11.22
N LEU A 136 -1.83 0.63 10.10
CA LEU A 136 -1.33 1.99 9.86
C LEU A 136 -1.92 2.98 10.87
N GLY A 137 -3.23 2.91 11.15
CA GLY A 137 -3.88 3.72 12.17
C GLY A 137 -3.24 3.53 13.56
N LEU A 138 -2.98 2.28 13.96
CA LEU A 138 -2.27 1.97 15.21
C LEU A 138 -0.86 2.56 15.21
N PHE A 139 -0.11 2.42 14.12
CA PHE A 139 1.23 2.98 13.98
C PHE A 139 1.25 4.52 14.11
N PHE A 140 0.27 5.22 13.53
CA PHE A 140 0.25 6.68 13.58
C PHE A 140 -0.26 7.25 14.93
N THR A 141 -1.18 6.54 15.58
CA THR A 141 -1.82 6.97 16.84
C THR A 141 -1.01 6.63 18.10
N LYS A 142 -0.27 5.51 18.11
CA LYS A 142 0.58 5.15 19.25
C LYS A 142 1.79 6.09 19.34
N LYS A 143 1.88 6.80 20.47
CA LYS A 143 3.11 7.51 20.88
C LYS A 143 4.04 6.49 21.55
N GLY A 144 5.34 6.55 21.29
CA GLY A 144 6.31 5.85 22.13
C GLY A 144 6.34 6.51 23.50
N THR A 145 6.49 5.69 24.53
CA THR A 145 6.67 6.11 25.92
C THR A 145 7.77 7.18 25.99
N GLU A 146 7.45 8.32 26.60
CA GLU A 146 8.46 9.31 26.99
C GLU A 146 9.50 8.55 27.83
N SER A 147 10.77 8.60 27.41
CA SER A 147 11.85 8.14 28.25
C SER A 147 11.94 9.11 29.43
N GLU A 148 11.43 8.69 30.59
CA GLU A 148 11.81 9.25 31.88
C GLU A 148 13.34 9.27 32.04
#